data_AF-A0A2N5ME14-F1
#
_entry.id   AF-A0A2N5ME14-F1
#
_cell.length_a   1.000
_cell.length_b   1.000
_cell.length_c   1.000
_cell.angle_alpha   90.00
_cell.angle_beta   90.00
_cell.angle_gamma   90.00
#
_symmetry.space_group_name_H-M   'P 1'
#
loop_
_entity.id
_entity.type
_entity.pdbx_description
1 polymer ?
#
loop_
_entity_poly.entity_id
_entity_poly.type
_entity_poly.pdbx_seq_one_letter_code
_entity_poly.pdbx_strand_id
1 'polypeptide(L)'
;MDTEKLYQRVHSMIMSSSKAPKYMSISPVKVADIFGVKPGEVEKGLQELVDSGRLTKSKLDYPPHNVIYQIPGVTTNRIGGQDNSIRQA
;
A
#
# COMPACT_ATOMS: atom_id res chain seq x y z
N MET A 1 -12.99 6.00 13.89
CA MET A 1 -13.06 6.22 12.44
C MET A 1 -13.86 5.12 11.74
N ASP A 2 -14.53 5.43 10.63
CA ASP A 2 -15.16 4.45 9.74
C ASP A 2 -14.10 3.72 8.87
N THR A 3 -13.91 2.43 9.13
CA THR A 3 -12.87 1.59 8.51
C THR A 3 -13.10 1.38 7.01
N GLU A 4 -14.36 1.45 6.51
CA GLU A 4 -14.65 1.31 5.08
C GLU A 4 -14.23 2.58 4.33
N LYS A 5 -14.53 3.76 4.87
CA LYS A 5 -14.06 5.03 4.30
C LYS A 5 -12.54 5.12 4.30
N LEU A 6 -11.89 4.64 5.37
CA LEU A 6 -10.44 4.53 5.41
C LEU A 6 -9.92 3.64 4.28
N TYR A 7 -10.51 2.45 4.12
CA TYR A 7 -10.10 1.50 3.08
C TYR A 7 -10.24 2.11 1.68
N GLN A 8 -11.37 2.71 1.34
CA GLN A 8 -11.60 3.31 0.02
C GLN A 8 -10.56 4.40 -0.29
N ARG A 9 -10.22 5.24 0.70
CA ARG A 9 -9.21 6.27 0.55
C ARG A 9 -7.82 5.68 0.35
N VAL A 10 -7.43 4.74 1.20
CA VAL A 10 -6.14 4.03 1.14
C VAL A 10 -6.01 3.27 -0.19
N HIS A 11 -7.07 2.59 -0.61
CA HIS A 11 -7.12 1.86 -1.86
C HIS A 11 -6.87 2.78 -3.06
N SER A 12 -7.56 3.91 -3.11
CA SER A 12 -7.35 4.91 -4.17
C SER A 12 -5.91 5.44 -4.19
N MET A 13 -5.32 5.67 -3.01
CA MET A 13 -3.93 6.09 -2.87
C MET A 13 -2.95 5.02 -3.36
N ILE A 14 -3.14 3.75 -3.00
CA ILE A 14 -2.28 2.65 -3.45
C ILE A 14 -2.41 2.45 -4.96
N MET A 15 -3.62 2.51 -5.52
CA MET A 15 -3.84 2.35 -6.96
C MET A 15 -3.24 3.47 -7.81
N SER A 16 -3.21 4.71 -7.29
CA SER A 16 -2.58 5.85 -7.96
C SER A 16 -1.04 5.81 -7.92
N SER A 17 -0.45 4.91 -7.12
CA SER A 17 1.00 4.71 -7.08
C SER A 17 1.53 4.25 -8.44
N SER A 18 2.60 4.86 -8.93
CA SER A 18 3.26 4.43 -10.18
C SER A 18 4.11 3.15 -10.02
N LYS A 19 4.19 2.59 -8.81
CA LYS A 19 5.03 1.43 -8.48
C LYS A 19 4.40 0.11 -8.93
N ALA A 20 5.24 -0.88 -9.21
CA ALA A 20 4.86 -2.26 -9.52
C ALA A 20 5.71 -3.21 -8.65
N PRO A 21 5.11 -4.02 -7.75
CA PRO A 21 3.68 -4.07 -7.40
C PRO A 21 3.16 -2.75 -6.82
N LYS A 22 1.83 -2.56 -6.81
CA LYS A 22 1.20 -1.33 -6.32
C LYS A 22 1.32 -1.26 -4.79
N TYR A 23 2.16 -0.35 -4.31
CA TYR A 23 2.28 -0.06 -2.88
C TYR A 23 2.48 1.43 -2.62
N MET A 24 2.16 1.86 -1.39
CA MET A 24 2.42 3.22 -0.93
C MET A 24 2.77 3.23 0.57
N SER A 25 3.68 4.13 0.96
CA SER A 25 3.86 4.48 2.36
C SER A 25 2.75 5.43 2.80
N ILE A 26 1.99 5.04 3.81
CA ILE A 26 0.84 5.81 4.30
C ILE A 26 1.22 6.43 5.64
N SER A 27 1.13 7.75 5.73
CA SER A 27 1.36 8.48 6.97
C SER A 27 0.01 8.62 7.72
N PRO A 28 -0.12 8.04 8.93
CA PRO A 28 -1.35 8.15 9.71
C PRO A 28 -1.71 9.60 10.04
N VAL A 29 -0.71 10.45 10.27
CA VAL A 29 -0.90 11.89 10.52
C VAL A 29 -1.55 12.58 9.32
N LYS A 30 -1.01 12.38 8.11
CA LYS A 30 -1.59 12.99 6.90
C LYS A 30 -3.00 12.52 6.61
N VAL A 31 -3.28 11.25 6.86
CA VAL A 31 -4.62 10.70 6.67
C VAL A 31 -5.58 11.22 7.75
N ALA A 32 -5.12 11.34 8.98
CA ALA A 32 -5.88 11.92 10.08
C ALA A 32 -6.29 13.37 9.79
N ASP A 33 -5.37 14.18 9.24
CA ASP A 33 -5.66 15.55 8.80
C ASP A 33 -6.77 15.60 7.73
N ILE A 34 -6.74 14.67 6.76
CA ILE A 34 -7.76 14.57 5.69
C ILE A 34 -9.15 14.26 6.27
N PHE A 35 -9.21 13.41 7.29
CA PHE A 35 -10.46 12.96 7.90
C PHE A 35 -10.91 13.78 9.11
N GLY A 36 -10.09 14.72 9.59
CA GLY A 36 -10.36 15.49 10.80
C GLY A 36 -10.40 14.63 12.07
N VAL A 37 -9.63 13.55 12.12
CA VAL A 37 -9.59 12.60 13.26
C VAL A 37 -8.20 12.59 13.91
N LYS A 38 -8.02 11.83 14.99
CA LYS A 38 -6.71 11.64 15.61
C LYS A 38 -5.87 10.61 14.84
N PRO A 39 -4.53 10.79 14.71
CA PRO A 39 -3.64 9.81 14.08
C PRO A 39 -3.79 8.39 14.63
N GLY A 40 -3.98 8.23 15.95
CA GLY A 40 -4.18 6.92 16.58
C GLY A 40 -5.44 6.18 16.10
N GLU A 41 -6.50 6.90 15.69
CA GLU A 41 -7.67 6.26 15.11
C GLU A 41 -7.38 5.70 13.71
N VAL A 42 -6.55 6.40 12.94
CA VAL A 42 -6.10 5.94 11.62
C VAL A 42 -5.16 4.75 11.76
N GLU A 43 -4.22 4.79 12.71
CA GLU A 43 -3.31 3.66 12.98
C GLU A 43 -4.10 2.41 13.34
N LYS A 44 -5.10 2.54 14.21
CA LYS A 44 -5.99 1.44 14.58
C LYS A 44 -6.76 0.92 13.36
N GLY A 45 -7.37 1.80 12.57
CA GLY A 45 -8.13 1.38 11.38
C GLY A 45 -7.24 0.73 10.31
N LEU A 46 -6.00 1.22 10.12
CA LEU A 46 -5.04 0.59 9.22
C LEU A 46 -4.64 -0.80 9.72
N GLN A 47 -4.47 -0.96 11.04
CA GLN A 47 -4.17 -2.26 11.63
C GLN A 47 -5.35 -3.23 11.46
N GLU A 48 -6.59 -2.79 11.70
CA GLU A 48 -7.80 -3.59 11.45
C GLU A 48 -7.91 -4.05 9.98
N LEU A 49 -7.54 -3.19 9.03
CA LEU A 49 -7.51 -3.55 7.60
C LEU A 49 -6.41 -4.56 7.27
N VAL A 50 -5.30 -4.55 8.00
CA VAL A 50 -4.24 -5.55 7.88
C VAL A 50 -4.69 -6.88 8.49
N ASP A 51 -5.25 -6.82 9.69
CA ASP A 51 -5.70 -8.01 10.44
C ASP A 51 -6.85 -8.73 9.73
N SER A 52 -7.73 -7.98 9.04
CA SER A 52 -8.80 -8.52 8.20
C SER A 52 -8.31 -9.03 6.83
N GLY A 53 -7.02 -8.89 6.51
CA GLY A 53 -6.44 -9.32 5.24
C GLY A 53 -6.84 -8.44 4.05
N ARG A 54 -7.41 -7.25 4.26
CA ARG A 54 -7.73 -6.30 3.19
C ARG A 54 -6.51 -5.50 2.74
N LEU A 55 -5.52 -5.34 3.62
CA LEU A 55 -4.22 -4.74 3.34
C LEU A 55 -3.11 -5.67 3.80
N THR A 56 -1.93 -5.54 3.20
CA THR A 56 -0.70 -6.11 3.74
C THR A 56 0.25 -4.99 4.11
N LYS A 57 0.86 -5.09 5.28
CA LYS A 57 1.87 -4.17 5.79
C LYS A 57 3.23 -4.83 5.74
N SER A 58 4.22 -4.16 5.17
CA SER A 58 5.60 -4.62 5.13
C SER A 58 6.55 -3.43 5.28
N LYS A 59 7.84 -3.71 5.51
CA LYS A 59 8.89 -2.70 5.57
C LYS A 59 9.82 -2.92 4.38
N LEU A 60 10.26 -1.85 3.73
CA LEU A 60 11.25 -1.96 2.67
C LEU A 60 12.60 -2.41 3.25
N ASP A 61 13.18 -3.46 2.67
CA ASP A 61 14.49 -3.97 3.07
C ASP A 61 15.63 -3.04 2.65
N TYR A 62 15.38 -2.12 1.73
CA TYR A 62 16.32 -1.12 1.23
C TYR A 62 15.91 0.30 1.64
N PRO A 63 16.87 1.25 1.73
CA PRO A 63 16.57 2.66 1.99
C PRO A 63 15.50 3.19 1.03
N PRO A 64 14.48 3.93 1.50
CA PRO A 64 14.41 4.59 2.80
C PRO A 64 13.85 3.75 3.98
N HIS A 65 13.72 2.42 3.84
CA HIS A 65 13.20 1.53 4.89
C HIS A 65 11.79 1.88 5.41
N ASN A 66 10.98 2.51 4.56
CA ASN A 66 9.64 2.92 4.91
C ASN A 66 8.72 1.72 5.13
N VAL A 67 7.76 1.87 6.04
CA VAL A 67 6.59 0.99 6.11
C VAL A 67 5.69 1.29 4.91
N ILE A 68 5.30 0.23 4.23
CA ILE A 68 4.45 0.28 3.04
C ILE A 68 3.20 -0.56 3.25
N TYR A 69 2.14 -0.17 2.55
CA TYR A 69 0.88 -0.87 2.47
C TYR A 69 0.60 -1.24 1.02
N GLN A 70 0.08 -2.44 0.82
CA GLN A 70 -0.31 -2.99 -0.49
C GLN A 70 -1.68 -3.65 -0.40
N ILE A 71 -2.34 -3.79 -1.54
CA ILE A 71 -3.60 -4.51 -1.66
C ILE A 71 -3.30 -5.95 -2.12
N PRO A 72 -3.74 -6.97 -1.38
CA PRO A 72 -3.53 -8.37 -1.75
C PRO A 72 -4.06 -8.67 -3.15
N GLY A 73 -3.33 -9.48 -3.91
CA GLY A 73 -3.73 -9.90 -5.26
C GLY A 73 -3.56 -8.84 -6.35
N VAL A 74 -3.21 -7.58 -6.03
CA VAL A 74 -2.88 -6.57 -7.03
C VAL A 74 -1.37 -6.60 -7.35
N THR A 75 -0.95 -7.71 -7.96
CA THR A 75 0.31 -7.74 -8.71
C THR A 75 0.06 -7.05 -10.03
N THR A 76 0.71 -5.90 -10.27
CA THR A 76 0.65 -5.25 -11.57
C THR A 76 1.35 -6.18 -12.56
N ASN A 77 0.60 -7.07 -13.23
CA ASN A 77 1.10 -7.77 -14.41
C ASN A 77 1.42 -6.70 -15.45
N ARG A 78 2.69 -6.28 -15.51
CA ARG A 78 3.21 -5.65 -16.72
C ARG A 78 3.29 -6.76 -17.77
N ILE A 79 2.23 -6.93 -18.55
CA ILE A 79 2.42 -7.43 -19.91
C ILE A 79 3.12 -6.29 -20.65
N GLY A 80 4.46 -6.33 -20.67
CA GLY A 80 5.26 -5.32 -21.36
C GLY A 80 6.62 -5.09 -20.73
N GLY A 81 7.61 -5.86 -21.19
CA GLY A 81 9.01 -5.41 -21.26
C GLY A 81 10.01 -6.13 -20.35
N GLN A 82 10.70 -7.09 -20.97
CA GLN A 82 12.07 -7.58 -20.70
C GLN A 82 12.32 -8.61 -19.58
N ASP A 83 12.38 -9.87 -20.00
CA ASP A 83 13.41 -10.88 -19.66
C ASP A 83 13.28 -11.98 -20.76
N ASN A 84 14.28 -12.57 -21.40
CA ASN A 84 15.71 -12.57 -21.20
C ASN A 84 16.36 -12.92 -22.55
N SER A 85 17.63 -12.60 -22.65
CA SER A 85 18.49 -13.04 -23.73
C SER A 85 18.55 -14.56 -23.76
N ILE A 86 18.13 -15.18 -24.87
CA ILE A 86 18.60 -16.54 -25.20
C ILE A 86 20.03 -16.37 -25.69
N ARG A 87 20.96 -16.31 -24.74
CA ARG A 87 22.35 -16.74 -24.94
C ARG A 87 22.47 -18.11 -24.32
N GLN A 88 22.76 -19.09 -25.17
CA GLN A 88 23.32 -20.44 -24.96
C GLN A 88 22.69 -21.34 -26.04
N ALA A 89 23.40 -22.06 -26.90
CA ALA A 89 24.82 -22.21 -27.19
C ALA A 89 24.91 -22.73 -28.64
#